data_AF-A0A925M6N8-F1
#
_entry.id   AF-A0A925M6N8-F1
#
_cell.length_a   1.000
_cell.length_b   1.000
_cell.length_c   1.000
_cell.angle_alpha   90.00
_cell.angle_beta   90.00
_cell.angle_gamma   90.00
#
_symmetry.space_group_name_H-M   'P 1'
#
loop_
_entity.id
_entity.type
_entity.pdbx_description
1 polymer ?
#
loop_
_entity_poly.entity_id
_entity_poly.type
_entity_poly.pdbx_seq_one_letter_code
_entity_poly.pdbx_strand_id
1 'polypeptide(L)'
;MGSRVLVLLALVVLPGAAFMGISTYYLFPEWDTLGKSVQNYQKLAQAPGSSVRDLSVAQAAEHRHRLNCFAEGIGVLLGGVIVSVGIHGICTLPRQRF
;
A
#
# COMPACT_ATOMS: atom_id res chain seq x y z
N MET A 1 -2.01 -32.55 -11.56
CA MET A 1 -2.44 -31.44 -10.65
C MET A 1 -1.28 -30.65 -10.03
N GLY A 2 -0.26 -31.28 -9.45
CA GLY A 2 0.79 -30.57 -8.68
C GLY A 2 1.55 -29.46 -9.44
N SER A 3 1.91 -29.67 -10.70
CA SER A 3 2.65 -28.66 -11.49
C SER A 3 1.85 -27.36 -11.70
N ARG A 4 0.54 -27.43 -11.95
CA ARG A 4 -0.31 -26.23 -12.14
C ARG A 4 -0.48 -25.44 -10.85
N VAL A 5 -0.61 -26.14 -9.72
CA VAL A 5 -0.64 -25.51 -8.39
C VAL A 5 0.69 -24.83 -8.09
N LEU A 6 1.81 -25.49 -8.37
CA LEU A 6 3.15 -24.90 -8.23
C LEU A 6 3.31 -23.64 -9.09
N VAL A 7 2.83 -23.65 -10.34
CA VAL A 7 2.85 -22.48 -11.22
C VAL A 7 2.04 -21.31 -10.64
N LEU A 8 0.82 -21.55 -10.16
CA LEU A 8 -0.01 -20.51 -9.55
C LEU A 8 0.59 -19.97 -8.25
N LEU A 9 1.19 -20.85 -7.44
CA LEU A 9 1.90 -20.42 -6.23
C LEU A 9 3.11 -19.55 -6.56
N ALA A 10 3.98 -20.02 -7.46
CA ALA A 10 5.25 -19.37 -7.78
C ALA A 10 5.08 -18.06 -8.56
N LEU A 11 4.11 -17.99 -9.47
CA LEU A 11 3.98 -16.86 -10.40
C LEU A 11 2.85 -15.89 -10.08
N VAL A 12 1.94 -16.25 -9.17
CA VAL A 12 0.79 -15.39 -8.83
C VAL A 12 0.71 -15.14 -7.33
N VAL A 13 0.58 -16.19 -6.52
CA VAL A 13 0.37 -16.04 -5.08
C VAL A 13 1.59 -15.43 -4.39
N LEU A 14 2.79 -15.99 -4.60
CA LEU A 14 3.99 -15.48 -3.94
C LEU A 14 4.36 -14.05 -4.39
N PRO A 15 4.37 -13.71 -5.70
CA PRO A 15 4.63 -12.34 -6.12
C PRO A 15 3.57 -11.34 -5.61
N GLY A 16 2.29 -11.72 -5.65
CA GLY A 16 1.21 -10.87 -5.12
C GLY A 16 1.35 -10.65 -3.61
N ALA A 17 1.69 -11.69 -2.85
CA ALA A 17 1.89 -11.61 -1.41
C ALA A 17 3.15 -10.79 -1.07
N ALA A 18 4.23 -10.94 -1.83
CA ALA A 18 5.44 -10.15 -1.68
C ALA A 18 5.15 -8.66 -1.95
N PHE A 19 4.45 -8.35 -3.05
CA PHE A 19 4.08 -6.97 -3.38
C PHE A 19 3.16 -6.35 -2.32
N MET A 20 2.15 -7.10 -1.87
CA MET A 20 1.27 -6.69 -0.76
C MET A 20 2.08 -6.43 0.52
N GLY A 21 3.00 -7.33 0.86
CA GLY A 21 3.84 -7.23 2.06
C GLY A 21 4.79 -6.04 2.02
N ILE A 22 5.46 -5.81 0.89
CA ILE A 22 6.34 -4.64 0.69
C ILE A 22 5.53 -3.35 0.79
N SER A 23 4.36 -3.29 0.14
CA SER A 23 3.53 -2.08 0.19
C SER A 23 3.02 -1.82 1.60
N THR A 24 2.63 -2.88 2.32
CA THR A 24 2.20 -2.77 3.73
C THR A 24 3.34 -2.28 4.62
N TYR A 25 4.57 -2.76 4.36
CA TYR A 25 5.76 -2.37 5.12
C TYR A 25 6.04 -0.87 4.99
N TYR A 26 5.89 -0.28 3.81
CA TYR A 26 6.09 1.17 3.59
C TYR A 26 4.88 2.02 3.98
N LEU A 27 3.66 1.46 3.91
CA LEU A 27 2.43 2.18 4.24
C LEU A 27 2.40 2.67 5.70
N PHE A 28 2.76 1.81 6.66
CA PHE A 28 2.64 2.17 8.08
C PHE A 28 3.57 3.33 8.51
N PRO A 29 4.87 3.33 8.17
CA PRO A 29 5.74 4.46 8.48
C PRO A 29 5.33 5.77 7.77
N GLU A 30 4.88 5.68 6.52
CA GLU A 30 4.37 6.84 5.78
C GLU A 30 3.10 7.39 6.45
N TRP A 31 2.22 6.52 6.94
CA TRP A 31 1.00 6.92 7.63
C TRP A 31 1.28 7.65 8.94
N ASP A 32 2.24 7.15 9.73
CA ASP A 32 2.69 7.83 10.96
C ASP A 32 3.31 9.21 10.65
N THR A 33 4.15 9.28 9.61
CA THR A 33 4.79 10.52 9.19
C THR A 33 3.77 11.53 8.64
N LEU A 34 2.76 11.05 7.91
CA LEU A 34 1.63 11.87 7.49
C LEU A 34 0.91 12.48 8.69
N GLY A 35 0.61 11.70 9.72
CA GLY A 35 -0.02 12.19 10.95
C GLY A 35 0.76 13.34 11.59
N LYS A 36 2.09 13.20 11.68
CA LYS A 36 2.99 14.25 12.17
C LYS A 36 2.98 15.49 11.26
N SER A 37 2.97 15.30 9.95
CA SER A 37 2.93 16.40 8.97
C SER A 37 1.62 17.20 9.05
N VAL A 38 0.47 16.51 9.20
CA VAL A 38 -0.84 17.15 9.41
C VAL A 38 -0.84 17.97 10.71
N GLN A 39 -0.34 17.40 11.81
CA GLN A 39 -0.24 18.12 13.09
C GLN A 39 0.67 19.35 12.99
N ASN A 40 1.78 19.25 12.26
CA ASN A 40 2.68 20.38 12.05
C ASN A 40 1.99 21.51 11.26
N TYR A 41 1.29 21.18 10.18
CA TYR A 41 0.51 22.16 9.42
C TYR A 41 -0.54 22.85 10.32
N GLN A 42 -1.29 22.09 11.12
CA GLN A 42 -2.28 22.63 12.05
C GLN A 42 -1.66 23.59 13.09
N LYS A 43 -0.50 23.22 13.65
CA LYS A 43 0.24 24.09 14.59
C LYS A 43 0.65 25.40 13.91
N LEU A 44 1.19 25.35 12.70
CA LEU A 44 1.58 26.55 11.96
C LEU A 44 0.36 27.41 11.59
N ALA A 45 -0.76 26.80 11.21
CA ALA A 45 -1.99 27.53 10.88
C ALA A 45 -2.59 28.27 12.08
N GLN A 46 -2.37 27.79 13.30
CA GLN A 46 -2.86 28.39 14.53
C GLN A 46 -1.84 29.30 15.22
N ALA A 47 -0.55 29.23 14.83
CA ALA A 47 0.50 30.00 15.46
C ALA A 47 0.48 31.47 15.02
N PRO A 48 0.46 32.43 15.95
CA PRO A 48 0.58 33.84 15.61
C PRO A 48 1.96 34.11 15.00
N GLY A 49 1.97 34.72 13.81
CA GLY A 49 3.19 35.09 13.10
C GLY A 49 3.68 34.09 12.04
N SER A 50 2.99 32.96 11.83
CA SER A 50 3.30 32.06 10.70
C SER A 50 3.10 32.78 9.37
N SER A 51 4.10 32.69 8.50
CA SER A 51 4.01 33.27 7.16
C SER A 51 3.25 32.34 6.20
N VAL A 52 2.71 32.90 5.12
CA VAL A 52 2.12 32.12 4.01
C VAL A 52 3.12 31.11 3.45
N ARG A 53 4.41 31.47 3.44
CA ARG A 53 5.48 30.57 2.99
C ARG A 53 5.58 29.34 3.90
N ASP A 54 5.55 29.52 5.21
CA ASP A 54 5.64 28.41 6.17
C ASP A 54 4.47 27.43 6.01
N LEU A 55 3.26 27.98 5.82
CA LEU A 55 2.06 27.18 5.54
C LEU A 55 2.18 26.43 4.21
N SER A 56 2.66 27.08 3.15
CA SER A 56 2.81 26.44 1.83
C SER A 56 3.82 25.28 1.85
N VAL A 57 4.92 25.43 2.58
CA VAL A 57 5.95 24.38 2.74
C VAL A 57 5.38 23.21 3.54
N ALA A 58 4.70 23.49 4.66
CA ALA A 58 4.09 22.45 5.48
C ALA A 58 2.98 21.69 4.73
N GLN A 59 2.17 22.41 3.94
CA GLN A 59 1.14 21.81 3.09
C GLN A 59 1.74 20.90 2.01
N ALA A 60 2.83 21.33 1.35
CA ALA A 60 3.52 20.50 0.36
C ALA A 60 4.08 19.21 0.99
N ALA A 61 4.63 19.30 2.21
CA ALA A 61 5.09 18.13 2.95
C ALA A 61 3.94 17.16 3.28
N GLU A 62 2.79 17.67 3.72
CA GLU A 62 1.60 16.83 3.98
C GLU A 62 1.15 16.10 2.72
N HIS A 63 1.01 16.82 1.59
CA HIS A 63 0.55 16.22 0.34
C HIS A 63 1.48 15.12 -0.18
N ARG A 64 2.80 15.27 0.01
CA ARG A 64 3.76 14.21 -0.32
C ARG A 64 3.44 12.92 0.42
N HIS A 65 3.26 12.99 1.74
CA HIS A 65 2.97 11.80 2.55
C HIS A 65 1.57 11.22 2.26
N ARG A 66 0.58 12.06 1.90
CA ARG A 66 -0.74 11.58 1.44
C ARG A 66 -0.64 10.78 0.15
N LEU A 67 0.12 11.28 -0.83
CA LEU A 67 0.33 10.58 -2.10
C LEU A 67 1.09 9.27 -1.90
N ASN A 68 2.12 9.26 -1.05
CA ASN A 68 2.84 8.03 -0.71
C ASN A 68 1.93 7.00 -0.04
N CYS A 69 1.19 7.40 1.01
CA CYS A 69 0.22 6.51 1.66
C CYS A 69 -0.83 5.97 0.70
N PHE A 70 -1.30 6.81 -0.23
CA PHE A 70 -2.26 6.39 -1.25
C PHE A 70 -1.66 5.35 -2.20
N ALA A 71 -0.45 5.60 -2.71
CA ALA A 71 0.24 4.68 -3.61
C ALA A 71 0.50 3.32 -2.94
N GLU A 72 1.02 3.32 -1.71
CA GLU A 72 1.24 2.10 -0.94
C GLU A 72 -0.07 1.40 -0.60
N GLY A 73 -1.13 2.15 -0.24
CA GLY A 73 -2.47 1.62 -0.01
C GLY A 73 -3.04 0.90 -1.24
N ILE A 74 -2.88 1.48 -2.43
CA ILE A 74 -3.21 0.80 -3.69
C ILE A 74 -2.35 -0.46 -3.86
N GLY A 75 -1.05 -0.38 -3.58
CA GLY A 75 -0.14 -1.51 -3.65
C GLY A 75 -0.58 -2.70 -2.81
N VAL A 76 -0.99 -2.45 -1.56
CA VAL A 76 -1.56 -3.46 -0.65
C VAL A 76 -2.81 -4.10 -1.26
N LEU A 77 -3.78 -3.28 -1.69
CA LEU A 77 -5.05 -3.78 -2.23
C LEU A 77 -4.84 -4.57 -3.53
N LEU A 78 -4.00 -4.08 -4.44
CA LEU A 78 -3.69 -4.74 -5.70
C LEU A 78 -2.98 -6.08 -5.46
N GLY A 79 -1.99 -6.10 -4.55
CA GLY A 79 -1.33 -7.34 -4.14
C GLY A 79 -2.32 -8.35 -3.56
N GLY A 80 -3.25 -7.88 -2.71
CA GLY A 80 -4.34 -8.69 -2.18
C GLY A 80 -5.23 -9.30 -3.27
N VAL A 81 -5.64 -8.50 -4.26
CA VAL A 81 -6.41 -8.99 -5.42
C VAL A 81 -5.64 -10.07 -6.20
N ILE A 82 -4.35 -9.86 -6.47
CA ILE A 82 -3.50 -10.84 -7.17
C ILE A 82 -3.43 -12.16 -6.38
N VAL A 83 -3.19 -12.08 -5.07
CA VAL A 83 -3.18 -13.26 -4.18
C VAL A 83 -4.52 -13.99 -4.24
N SER A 84 -5.64 -13.27 -4.13
CA SER A 84 -6.98 -13.85 -4.20
C SER A 84 -7.24 -14.56 -5.53
N VAL A 85 -6.82 -13.98 -6.65
CA VAL A 85 -6.93 -14.61 -7.98
C VAL A 85 -6.11 -15.92 -8.03
N GLY A 86 -4.87 -15.91 -7.53
CA GLY A 86 -4.03 -17.09 -7.48
C GLY A 86 -4.62 -18.22 -6.62
N ILE A 87 -5.10 -17.89 -5.42
CA ILE A 87 -5.78 -18.84 -4.52
C ILE A 87 -7.06 -19.37 -5.16
N HIS A 88 -7.88 -18.49 -5.75
CA HIS A 88 -9.10 -18.89 -6.43
C HIS A 88 -8.82 -19.87 -7.58
N GLY A 89 -7.79 -19.61 -8.39
CA GLY A 89 -7.34 -20.53 -9.44
C GLY A 89 -6.89 -21.89 -8.91
N ILE A 90 -6.24 -21.92 -7.73
CA ILE A 90 -5.86 -23.18 -7.07
C ILE A 90 -7.10 -23.96 -6.62
N CYS A 91 -8.08 -23.29 -6.03
CA CYS A 91 -9.31 -23.92 -5.53
C CYS A 91 -10.24 -24.42 -6.64
N THR A 92 -10.20 -23.81 -7.83
CA THR A 92 -11.07 -24.14 -8.96
C THR A 92 -10.42 -25.04 -10.01
N LEU A 93 -9.15 -25.43 -9.82
CA LEU A 93 -8.44 -26.34 -10.71
C LEU A 93 -9.18 -27.69 -10.82
N PRO A 94 -9.50 -28.17 -12.04
CA PRO A 94 -10.16 -29.45 -12.21
C PRO A 94 -9.33 -30.59 -11.61
N ARG A 95 -9.94 -31.42 -10.77
CA ARG A 95 -9.37 -32.72 -10.44
C ARG A 95 -9.30 -33.53 -11.73
N GLN A 96 -8.10 -33.98 -12.12
CA GLN A 96 -7.98 -34.98 -13.19
C GLN A 96 -8.76 -36.21 -12.74
N ARG A 97 -9.94 -36.44 -13.36
CA ARG A 97 -10.66 -37.71 -13.27
C ARG A 97 -9.89 -38.71 -14.12
N PHE A 98 -9.22 -39.64 -13.46
CA PHE A 98 -8.89 -40.95 -14.01
C PHE A 98 -9.61 -41.97 -13.15
#